data_AF-A0A7S2K1J3-F1
#
_entry.id   AF-A0A7S2K1J3-F1
#
_cell.length_a   1.000
_cell.length_b   1.000
_cell.length_c   1.000
_cell.angle_alpha   90.00
_cell.angle_beta   90.00
_cell.angle_gamma   90.00
#
_symmetry.space_group_name_H-M   'P 1'
#
loop_
_entity.id
_entity.type
_entity.pdbx_description
1 polymer ?
#
loop_
_entity_poly.entity_id
_entity_poly.type
_entity_poly.pdbx_seq_one_letter_code
_entity_poly.pdbx_strand_id
1 'polypeptide(L)'
;PMEAKKFSQIDKDWVKIMQKSADTRLVVECCQNDLLRQMLPVLIAGLEMCQKSLESYLEGKRQKFPRFFFTSDPVLLKILSQGSDPESIQEDFEKLFDSISRVTFHKVDRKRIMEIKNVAGSAQEVVSLQVPVVAQGNIEDWLPALEMEMQRSVRRECRLCSMVCPSVVSEKPVKEFADQFIAQVALLGIQLIWTNDFQQALSRTLKERDKTIMTQTNKKFSQIMSDLIAVCLQGDLTQLDRTKYETLVTIHVHQKDLFKEVWGKVRMNQVQDANDFEWLKQTRVYWKSETEHAVISIADIDFVYSYEYLGCKERLVITSLTDRCYLTQSQALGMFFGGAPAGPAGTGKTETTKDMG
;
A
#
# COMPACT_ATOMS: atom_id res chain seq x y z
N PRO A 1 4.64 34.05 -11.10
CA PRO A 1 5.33 34.90 -12.11
C PRO A 1 5.93 36.20 -11.55
N MET A 2 5.24 36.83 -10.59
CA MET A 2 5.74 38.03 -9.91
C MET A 2 6.94 37.72 -9.01
N GLU A 3 6.90 36.58 -8.34
CA GLU A 3 7.94 36.04 -7.46
C GLU A 3 9.21 35.73 -8.25
N ALA A 4 9.06 35.12 -9.44
CA ALA A 4 10.17 34.87 -10.34
C ALA A 4 10.85 36.18 -10.81
N LYS A 5 10.07 37.24 -11.07
CA LYS A 5 10.63 38.56 -11.40
C LYS A 5 11.37 39.17 -10.20
N LYS A 6 10.81 39.07 -8.99
CA LYS A 6 11.47 39.53 -7.76
C LYS A 6 12.79 38.79 -7.53
N PHE A 7 12.78 37.46 -7.65
CA PHE A 7 13.98 36.64 -7.53
C PHE A 7 15.03 37.00 -8.58
N SER A 8 14.64 37.18 -9.84
CA SER A 8 15.58 37.58 -10.90
C SER A 8 16.23 38.95 -10.63
N GLN A 9 15.50 39.88 -10.00
CA GLN A 9 16.07 41.17 -9.60
C GLN A 9 17.08 41.01 -8.45
N ILE A 10 16.73 40.22 -7.42
CA ILE A 10 17.62 39.90 -6.30
C ILE A 10 18.90 39.24 -6.80
N ASP A 11 18.78 38.26 -7.71
CA ASP A 11 19.91 37.56 -8.33
C ASP A 11 20.83 38.52 -9.08
N LYS A 12 20.28 39.41 -9.92
CA LYS A 12 21.07 40.44 -10.62
C LYS A 12 21.84 41.34 -9.67
N ASP A 13 21.22 41.76 -8.57
CA ASP A 13 21.86 42.65 -7.61
C ASP A 13 22.90 41.91 -6.76
N TRP A 14 22.67 40.64 -6.43
CA TRP A 14 23.66 39.76 -5.82
C TRP A 14 24.88 39.54 -6.71
N VAL A 15 24.68 39.25 -8.01
CA VAL A 15 25.77 39.06 -8.98
C VAL A 15 26.63 40.32 -9.11
N LYS A 16 26.01 41.52 -9.16
CA LYS A 16 26.78 42.78 -9.17
C LYS A 16 27.63 42.97 -7.92
N ILE A 17 27.07 42.63 -6.75
CA ILE A 17 27.81 42.68 -5.48
C ILE A 17 29.00 41.72 -5.53
N MET A 18 28.78 40.47 -5.96
CA MET A 18 29.82 39.46 -6.07
C MET A 18 30.91 39.85 -7.06
N GLN A 19 30.55 40.47 -8.20
CA GLN A 19 31.53 40.97 -9.16
C GLN A 19 32.40 42.08 -8.55
N LYS A 20 31.79 43.06 -7.87
CA LYS A 20 32.54 44.14 -7.20
C LYS A 20 33.49 43.59 -6.13
N SER A 21 33.05 42.59 -5.37
CA SER A 21 33.89 41.89 -4.39
C SER A 21 35.07 41.17 -5.06
N ALA A 22 34.84 40.51 -6.19
CA ALA A 22 35.88 39.85 -6.98
C ALA A 22 36.90 40.84 -7.56
N ASP A 23 36.46 42.05 -7.92
CA ASP A 23 37.32 43.11 -8.46
C ASP A 23 38.19 43.76 -7.38
N THR A 24 37.66 44.01 -6.16
CA THR A 24 38.39 44.67 -5.06
C THR A 24 39.54 43.83 -4.51
N ARG A 25 39.40 42.49 -4.42
CA ARG A 25 40.40 41.51 -3.95
C ARG A 25 40.93 41.66 -2.51
N LEU A 26 40.94 42.86 -1.93
CA LEU A 26 41.34 43.15 -0.56
C LEU A 26 40.14 43.02 0.39
N VAL A 27 40.27 42.15 1.39
CA VAL A 27 39.18 41.77 2.30
C VAL A 27 38.64 42.97 3.09
N VAL A 28 39.52 43.81 3.62
CA VAL A 28 39.12 44.96 4.47
C VAL A 28 38.33 45.99 3.66
N GLU A 29 38.80 46.35 2.46
CA GLU A 29 38.14 47.31 1.58
C GLU A 29 36.79 46.75 1.06
N CYS A 30 36.74 45.45 0.78
CA CYS A 30 35.50 44.78 0.39
C CYS A 30 34.46 44.86 1.52
N CYS A 31 34.83 44.53 2.76
CA CYS A 31 33.92 44.54 3.91
C CYS A 31 33.47 45.95 4.36
N GLN A 32 34.24 47.00 4.05
CA GLN A 32 33.90 48.40 4.39
C GLN A 32 33.01 49.08 3.34
N ASN A 33 32.57 48.36 2.31
CA ASN A 33 31.75 48.91 1.24
C ASN A 33 30.31 49.21 1.72
N ASP A 34 29.95 50.50 1.81
CA ASP A 34 28.61 50.94 2.23
C ASP A 34 27.46 50.34 1.40
N LEU A 35 27.72 50.00 0.12
CA LEU A 35 26.76 49.32 -0.74
C LEU A 35 26.35 47.95 -0.15
N LEU A 36 27.30 47.19 0.41
CA LEU A 36 27.02 45.90 1.05
C LEU A 36 26.13 46.10 2.27
N ARG A 37 26.47 47.09 3.11
CA ARG A 37 25.73 47.40 4.33
C ARG A 37 24.27 47.74 4.06
N GLN A 38 23.99 48.45 2.97
CA GLN A 38 22.63 48.84 2.58
C GLN A 38 21.88 47.73 1.83
N MET A 39 22.56 47.03 0.91
CA MET A 39 21.92 46.05 0.02
C MET A 39 21.70 44.69 0.68
N LEU A 40 22.61 44.20 1.52
CA LEU A 40 22.49 42.85 2.09
C LEU A 40 21.20 42.65 2.91
N PRO A 41 20.79 43.57 3.81
CA PRO A 41 19.51 43.43 4.52
C PRO A 41 18.31 43.40 3.57
N VAL A 42 18.33 44.20 2.50
CA VAL A 42 17.27 44.24 1.49
C VAL A 42 17.20 42.94 0.70
N LEU A 43 18.35 42.38 0.32
CA LEU A 43 18.44 41.10 -0.40
C LEU A 43 17.96 39.94 0.49
N ILE A 44 18.37 39.89 1.76
CA ILE A 44 17.92 38.87 2.72
C ILE A 44 16.40 38.94 2.89
N ALA A 45 15.84 40.12 3.17
CA ALA A 45 14.39 40.28 3.32
C ALA A 45 13.63 39.90 2.03
N GLY A 46 14.21 40.22 0.86
CA GLY A 46 13.68 39.81 -0.44
C GLY A 46 13.67 38.30 -0.63
N LEU A 47 14.76 37.61 -0.25
CA LEU A 47 14.89 36.16 -0.31
C LEU A 47 13.92 35.47 0.65
N GLU A 48 13.79 35.97 1.88
CA GLU A 48 12.83 35.45 2.86
C GLU A 48 11.38 35.54 2.37
N MET A 49 11.01 36.65 1.71
CA MET A 49 9.68 36.78 1.10
C MET A 49 9.47 35.79 -0.05
N CYS A 50 10.49 35.58 -0.90
CA CYS A 50 10.44 34.59 -1.96
C CYS A 50 10.30 33.16 -1.38
N GLN A 51 11.04 32.85 -0.32
CA GLN A 51 10.98 31.57 0.37
C GLN A 51 9.60 31.32 0.97
N LYS A 52 9.04 32.27 1.73
CA LYS A 52 7.68 32.15 2.30
C LYS A 52 6.61 31.94 1.23
N SER A 53 6.75 32.61 0.09
CA SER A 53 5.82 32.45 -1.04
C SER A 53 5.93 31.05 -1.67
N LEU A 54 7.15 30.52 -1.78
CA LEU A 54 7.40 29.16 -2.26
C LEU A 54 6.84 28.11 -1.30
N GLU A 55 7.07 28.27 0.00
CA GLU A 55 6.53 27.39 1.05
C GLU A 55 4.99 27.38 1.01
N SER A 56 4.36 28.55 0.92
CA SER A 56 2.90 28.66 0.78
C SER A 56 2.38 28.01 -0.51
N TYR A 57 3.11 28.14 -1.62
CA TYR A 57 2.77 27.47 -2.88
C TYR A 57 2.84 25.95 -2.74
N LEU A 58 3.93 25.41 -2.16
CA LEU A 58 4.11 23.98 -1.95
C LEU A 58 3.05 23.42 -0.99
N GLU A 59 2.73 24.14 0.08
CA GLU A 59 1.68 23.76 1.01
C GLU A 59 0.31 23.67 0.32
N GLY A 60 -0.02 24.63 -0.55
CA GLY A 60 -1.23 24.56 -1.37
C GLY A 60 -1.26 23.32 -2.29
N LYS A 61 -0.10 22.87 -2.80
CA LYS A 61 -0.01 21.64 -3.59
C LYS A 61 -0.18 20.38 -2.73
N ARG A 62 0.39 20.37 -1.53
CA ARG A 62 0.24 19.26 -0.56
C ARG A 62 -1.20 19.07 -0.10
N GLN A 63 -1.94 20.15 0.09
CA GLN A 63 -3.35 20.07 0.45
C GLN A 63 -4.22 19.44 -0.65
N LYS A 64 -3.89 19.66 -1.92
CA LYS A 64 -4.58 19.03 -3.05
C LYS A 64 -4.27 17.54 -3.17
N PHE A 65 -3.02 17.14 -2.93
CA PHE A 65 -2.59 15.75 -2.97
C PHE A 65 -1.73 15.42 -1.73
N PRO A 66 -2.34 14.86 -0.66
CA PRO A 66 -1.68 14.66 0.62
C PRO A 66 -0.42 13.80 0.58
N ARG A 67 -0.23 12.95 -0.45
CA ARG A 67 0.99 12.15 -0.56
C ARG A 67 2.25 13.00 -0.74
N PHE A 68 2.12 14.24 -1.20
CA PHE A 68 3.24 15.19 -1.24
C PHE A 68 3.80 15.58 0.14
N PHE A 69 3.08 15.34 1.24
CA PHE A 69 3.63 15.50 2.59
C PHE A 69 4.78 14.51 2.89
N PHE A 70 4.86 13.39 2.17
CA PHE A 70 5.93 12.39 2.33
C PHE A 70 7.16 12.66 1.45
N THR A 71 7.14 13.72 0.64
CA THR A 71 8.24 14.12 -0.23
C THR A 71 8.92 15.39 0.27
N SER A 72 10.25 15.45 0.16
CA SER A 72 11.02 16.66 0.47
C SER A 72 10.77 17.76 -0.57
N ASP A 73 10.92 19.03 -0.17
CA ASP A 73 10.68 20.19 -1.05
C ASP A 73 11.41 20.11 -2.40
N PRO A 74 12.70 19.71 -2.49
CA PRO A 74 13.38 19.61 -3.78
C PRO A 74 12.77 18.53 -4.69
N VAL A 75 12.35 17.40 -4.12
CA VAL A 75 11.70 16.31 -4.86
C VAL A 75 10.33 16.75 -5.36
N LEU A 76 9.55 17.40 -4.49
CA LEU A 76 8.25 17.94 -4.85
C LEU A 76 8.35 18.98 -5.97
N LEU A 77 9.34 19.88 -5.91
CA LEU A 77 9.59 20.85 -6.97
C LEU A 77 9.98 20.19 -8.29
N LYS A 78 10.81 19.14 -8.25
CA LYS A 78 11.15 18.35 -9.44
C LYS A 78 9.88 17.77 -10.08
N ILE A 79 9.07 17.08 -9.28
CA ILE A 79 7.80 16.48 -9.70
C ILE A 79 6.84 17.53 -10.30
N LEU A 80 6.66 18.67 -9.63
CA LEU A 80 5.79 19.75 -10.10
C LEU A 80 6.31 20.39 -11.40
N SER A 81 7.63 20.53 -11.54
CA SER A 81 8.27 21.08 -12.75
C SER A 81 8.09 20.16 -13.98
N GLN A 82 8.03 18.86 -13.72
CA GLN A 82 7.91 17.79 -14.71
C GLN A 82 6.45 17.41 -15.01
N GLY A 83 5.47 17.94 -14.28
CA GLY A 83 4.06 17.57 -14.42
C GLY A 83 3.45 17.79 -15.82
N SER A 84 4.10 18.57 -16.67
CA SER A 84 3.71 18.79 -18.07
C SER A 84 4.12 17.66 -19.03
N ASP A 85 5.10 16.84 -18.64
CA ASP A 85 5.54 15.65 -19.36
C ASP A 85 5.40 14.40 -18.47
N PRO A 86 4.25 13.71 -18.52
CA PRO A 86 3.98 12.54 -17.67
C PRO A 86 4.98 11.40 -17.82
N GLU A 87 5.70 11.28 -18.94
CA GLU A 87 6.70 10.22 -19.09
C GLU A 87 7.95 10.50 -18.23
N SER A 88 8.24 11.77 -17.92
CA SER A 88 9.42 12.17 -17.16
C SER A 88 9.36 11.84 -15.67
N ILE A 89 8.16 11.60 -15.11
CA ILE A 89 7.97 11.28 -13.68
C ILE A 89 8.11 9.80 -13.34
N GLN A 90 8.39 8.93 -14.31
CA GLN A 90 8.43 7.48 -14.08
C GLN A 90 9.31 7.06 -12.90
N GLU A 91 10.41 7.78 -12.64
CA GLU A 91 11.35 7.49 -11.55
C GLU A 91 10.90 8.01 -10.17
N ASP A 92 9.86 8.84 -10.12
CA ASP A 92 9.37 9.46 -8.90
C ASP A 92 8.06 8.82 -8.38
N PHE A 93 7.45 7.88 -9.13
CA PHE A 93 6.24 7.15 -8.67
C PHE A 93 6.49 6.41 -7.35
N GLU A 94 7.64 5.76 -7.17
CA GLU A 94 8.00 5.04 -5.92
C GLU A 94 8.11 5.97 -4.71
N LYS A 95 8.26 7.28 -4.93
CA LYS A 95 8.29 8.28 -3.85
C LYS A 95 6.89 8.73 -3.44
N LEU A 96 5.90 8.53 -4.30
CA LEU A 96 4.51 8.92 -4.10
C LEU A 96 3.62 7.74 -3.74
N PHE A 97 3.92 6.56 -4.28
CA PHE A 97 3.15 5.33 -4.08
C PHE A 97 4.08 4.25 -3.53
N ASP A 98 3.54 3.45 -2.62
CA ASP A 98 4.31 2.41 -1.94
C ASP A 98 4.72 1.26 -2.88
N SER A 99 3.94 0.97 -3.93
CA SER A 99 4.20 -0.19 -4.79
C SER A 99 3.92 0.02 -6.28
N ILE A 100 3.76 1.27 -6.71
CA ILE A 100 3.80 1.64 -8.13
C ILE A 100 5.22 2.08 -8.46
N SER A 101 5.95 1.22 -9.15
CA SER A 101 7.26 1.55 -9.69
C SER A 101 7.15 2.37 -10.96
N ARG A 102 6.23 1.99 -11.85
CA ARG A 102 6.06 2.60 -13.18
C ARG A 102 4.61 2.51 -13.65
N VAL A 103 4.29 3.30 -14.66
CA VAL A 103 3.03 3.22 -15.38
C VAL A 103 3.24 2.98 -16.87
N THR A 104 2.27 2.39 -17.54
CA THR A 104 2.30 2.20 -19.00
C THR A 104 1.35 3.15 -19.67
N PHE A 105 1.88 3.99 -20.56
CA PHE A 105 1.09 4.90 -21.37
C PHE A 105 0.56 4.20 -22.62
N HIS A 106 -0.57 4.69 -23.14
CA HIS A 106 -1.13 4.22 -24.39
C HIS A 106 -0.17 4.53 -25.56
N LYS A 107 -0.04 3.58 -26.51
CA LYS A 107 0.97 3.63 -27.59
C LYS A 107 0.86 4.87 -28.50
N VAL A 108 -0.37 5.31 -28.76
CA VAL A 108 -0.68 6.46 -29.61
C VAL A 108 -0.88 7.73 -28.78
N ASP A 109 -1.87 7.74 -27.88
CA ASP A 109 -2.09 8.83 -26.93
C ASP A 109 -1.26 8.68 -25.65
N ARG A 110 -0.01 9.16 -25.69
CA ARG A 110 0.95 9.09 -24.57
C ARG A 110 0.54 9.86 -23.31
N LYS A 111 -0.62 10.52 -23.31
CA LYS A 111 -1.18 11.15 -22.10
C LYS A 111 -2.08 10.22 -21.31
N ARG A 112 -2.42 9.03 -21.83
CA ARG A 112 -3.31 8.09 -21.15
C ARG A 112 -2.51 7.00 -20.48
N ILE A 113 -2.62 6.93 -19.16
CA ILE A 113 -2.11 5.82 -18.36
C ILE A 113 -3.10 4.66 -18.46
N MET A 114 -2.60 3.49 -18.85
CA MET A 114 -3.40 2.28 -19.06
C MET A 114 -3.17 1.24 -17.97
N GLU A 115 -1.96 1.18 -17.43
CA GLU A 115 -1.55 0.13 -16.48
C GLU A 115 -0.59 0.71 -15.44
N ILE A 116 -0.67 0.20 -14.22
CA ILE A 116 0.33 0.42 -13.16
C ILE A 116 1.17 -0.84 -13.01
N LYS A 117 2.44 -0.67 -12.64
CA LYS A 117 3.43 -1.75 -12.57
C LYS A 117 4.23 -1.69 -11.29
N ASN A 118 4.46 -2.85 -10.71
CA ASN A 118 5.50 -3.09 -9.72
C ASN A 118 6.63 -3.88 -10.38
N VAL A 119 7.88 -3.41 -10.26
CA VAL A 119 9.03 -4.04 -10.90
C VAL A 119 9.99 -4.55 -9.84
N ALA A 120 10.31 -5.84 -9.86
CA ALA A 120 11.32 -6.46 -9.01
C ALA A 120 12.34 -7.23 -9.87
N GLY A 121 13.52 -6.64 -10.07
CA GLY A 121 14.55 -7.20 -10.94
C GLY A 121 14.07 -7.28 -12.39
N SER A 122 14.01 -8.50 -12.95
CA SER A 122 13.48 -8.77 -14.30
C SER A 122 11.99 -9.09 -14.31
N ALA A 123 11.37 -9.29 -13.15
CA ALA A 123 9.96 -9.59 -13.02
C ALA A 123 9.14 -8.30 -12.84
N GLN A 124 7.91 -8.31 -13.36
CA GLN A 124 6.96 -7.21 -13.16
C GLN A 124 5.57 -7.77 -12.87
N GLU A 125 4.89 -7.18 -11.92
CA GLU A 125 3.47 -7.36 -11.71
C GLU A 125 2.73 -6.17 -12.33
N VAL A 126 1.64 -6.44 -13.05
CA VAL A 126 0.92 -5.42 -13.82
C VAL A 126 -0.55 -5.44 -13.39
N VAL A 127 -1.09 -4.25 -13.12
CA VAL A 127 -2.53 -4.05 -12.91
C VAL A 127 -3.06 -3.18 -14.05
N SER A 128 -3.94 -3.75 -14.87
CA SER A 128 -4.64 -2.98 -15.91
C SER A 128 -5.72 -2.11 -15.28
N LEU A 129 -5.69 -0.81 -15.61
CA LEU A 129 -6.70 0.12 -15.13
C LEU A 129 -8.05 -0.17 -15.78
N GLN A 130 -9.14 -0.05 -15.02
CA GLN A 130 -10.49 -0.23 -15.56
C GLN A 130 -10.85 0.88 -16.55
N VAL A 131 -10.46 2.11 -16.24
CA VAL A 131 -10.58 3.29 -17.12
C VAL A 131 -9.19 3.93 -17.28
N PRO A 132 -8.76 4.25 -18.51
CA PRO A 132 -7.52 4.98 -18.71
C PRO A 132 -7.53 6.36 -18.03
N VAL A 133 -6.45 6.68 -17.32
CA VAL A 133 -6.30 7.98 -16.63
C VAL A 133 -5.59 8.97 -17.54
N VAL A 134 -6.18 10.12 -17.77
CA VAL A 134 -5.59 11.19 -18.59
C VAL A 134 -4.63 12.01 -17.74
N ALA A 135 -3.33 11.82 -17.92
CA ALA A 135 -2.26 12.60 -17.33
C ALA A 135 -2.07 13.91 -18.11
N GLN A 136 -3.01 14.85 -17.96
CA GLN A 136 -2.95 16.15 -18.60
C GLN A 136 -3.30 17.26 -17.60
N GLY A 137 -2.63 18.41 -17.71
CA GLY A 137 -2.83 19.54 -16.82
C GLY A 137 -1.88 19.48 -15.63
N ASN A 138 -2.29 20.03 -14.49
CA ASN A 138 -1.43 20.02 -13.33
C ASN A 138 -1.36 18.61 -12.72
N ILE A 139 -0.16 18.24 -12.29
CA ILE A 139 0.11 16.94 -11.72
C ILE A 139 -0.70 16.63 -10.47
N GLU A 140 -0.95 17.64 -9.64
CA GLU A 140 -1.75 17.46 -8.44
C GLU A 140 -3.24 17.25 -8.72
N ASP A 141 -3.70 17.43 -9.97
CA ASP A 141 -5.09 17.20 -10.35
C ASP A 141 -5.27 15.77 -10.93
N TRP A 142 -4.28 15.23 -11.66
CA TRP A 142 -4.37 13.88 -12.25
C TRP A 142 -3.78 12.75 -11.39
N LEU A 143 -2.86 13.03 -10.45
CA LEU A 143 -2.39 12.00 -9.49
C LEU A 143 -3.51 11.47 -8.58
N PRO A 144 -4.41 12.30 -8.02
CA PRO A 144 -5.58 11.79 -7.30
C PRO A 144 -6.49 10.94 -8.19
N ALA A 145 -6.62 11.27 -9.47
CA ALA A 145 -7.39 10.46 -10.42
C ALA A 145 -6.74 9.08 -10.65
N LEU A 146 -5.41 9.03 -10.73
CA LEU A 146 -4.66 7.78 -10.79
C LEU A 146 -4.84 6.93 -9.53
N GLU A 147 -4.79 7.56 -8.35
CA GLU A 147 -5.02 6.88 -7.05
C GLU A 147 -6.43 6.27 -6.97
N MET A 148 -7.46 7.06 -7.30
CA MET A 148 -8.85 6.56 -7.29
C MET A 148 -9.04 5.41 -8.28
N GLU A 149 -8.44 5.50 -9.46
CA GLU A 149 -8.58 4.49 -10.51
C GLU A 149 -7.78 3.22 -10.20
N MET A 150 -6.61 3.35 -9.56
CA MET A 150 -5.89 2.22 -8.97
C MET A 150 -6.79 1.47 -7.98
N GLN A 151 -7.40 2.18 -7.01
CA GLN A 151 -8.26 1.57 -6.00
C GLN A 151 -9.47 0.87 -6.64
N ARG A 152 -10.11 1.48 -7.64
CA ARG A 152 -11.20 0.86 -8.41
C ARG A 152 -10.76 -0.41 -9.12
N SER A 153 -9.58 -0.38 -9.74
CA SER A 153 -9.05 -1.50 -10.50
C SER A 153 -8.72 -2.68 -9.58
N VAL A 154 -8.06 -2.42 -8.44
CA VAL A 154 -7.81 -3.46 -7.41
C VAL A 154 -9.13 -4.00 -6.85
N ARG A 155 -10.12 -3.14 -6.58
CA ARG A 155 -11.46 -3.57 -6.15
C ARG A 155 -12.16 -4.46 -7.16
N ARG A 156 -12.04 -4.16 -8.46
CA ARG A 156 -12.56 -5.01 -9.54
C ARG A 156 -11.92 -6.39 -9.50
N GLU A 157 -10.60 -6.45 -9.36
CA GLU A 157 -9.87 -7.73 -9.24
C GLU A 157 -10.32 -8.51 -7.99
N CYS A 158 -10.51 -7.85 -6.84
CA CYS A 158 -11.05 -8.49 -5.64
C CYS A 158 -12.45 -9.07 -5.86
N ARG A 159 -13.33 -8.34 -6.57
CA ARG A 159 -14.68 -8.81 -6.92
C ARG A 159 -14.63 -10.03 -7.83
N LEU A 160 -13.77 -10.03 -8.85
CA LEU A 160 -13.60 -11.18 -9.73
C LEU A 160 -13.04 -12.38 -8.95
N CYS A 161 -12.08 -12.14 -8.06
CA CYS A 161 -11.51 -13.16 -7.19
C CYS A 161 -12.56 -13.80 -6.28
N SER A 162 -13.42 -13.00 -5.64
CA SER A 162 -14.47 -13.51 -4.74
C SER A 162 -15.48 -14.41 -5.46
N MET A 163 -15.74 -14.19 -6.74
CA MET A 163 -16.62 -15.05 -7.56
C MET A 163 -15.97 -16.40 -7.89
N VAL A 164 -14.64 -16.45 -8.00
CA VAL A 164 -13.89 -17.68 -8.30
C VAL A 164 -13.61 -18.49 -7.03
N CYS A 165 -13.47 -17.85 -5.87
CA CYS A 165 -13.13 -18.51 -4.59
C CYS A 165 -13.93 -19.80 -4.29
N PRO A 166 -15.27 -19.86 -4.50
CA PRO A 166 -16.04 -21.08 -4.21
C PRO A 166 -15.67 -22.30 -5.06
N SER A 167 -15.10 -22.12 -6.26
CA SER A 167 -14.75 -23.21 -7.18
C SER A 167 -13.30 -23.70 -7.03
N VAL A 168 -12.51 -23.05 -6.17
CA VAL A 168 -11.12 -23.44 -5.89
C VAL A 168 -11.09 -24.78 -5.16
N VAL A 169 -10.18 -25.67 -5.60
CA VAL A 169 -10.05 -27.09 -5.22
C VAL A 169 -11.11 -28.00 -5.83
N SER A 170 -12.38 -27.58 -5.90
CA SER A 170 -13.45 -28.44 -6.43
C SER A 170 -13.44 -28.53 -7.95
N GLU A 171 -13.23 -27.42 -8.63
CA GLU A 171 -13.28 -27.31 -10.10
C GLU A 171 -12.00 -26.69 -10.66
N LYS A 172 -11.40 -25.78 -9.90
CA LYS A 172 -10.23 -25.01 -10.33
C LYS A 172 -8.98 -25.35 -9.51
N PRO A 173 -7.84 -25.70 -10.15
CA PRO A 173 -6.57 -25.89 -9.45
C PRO A 173 -6.11 -24.62 -8.73
N VAL A 174 -5.49 -24.79 -7.55
CA VAL A 174 -5.01 -23.66 -6.72
C VAL A 174 -3.96 -22.82 -7.46
N LYS A 175 -3.07 -23.46 -8.23
CA LYS A 175 -2.09 -22.76 -9.08
C LYS A 175 -2.76 -21.85 -10.10
N GLU A 176 -3.75 -22.37 -10.83
CA GLU A 176 -4.47 -21.61 -11.86
C GLU A 176 -5.25 -20.44 -11.25
N PHE A 177 -5.82 -20.63 -10.04
CA PHE A 177 -6.43 -19.56 -9.28
C PHE A 177 -5.41 -18.49 -8.86
N ALA A 178 -4.29 -18.89 -8.27
CA ALA A 178 -3.27 -17.96 -7.81
C ALA A 178 -2.68 -17.17 -8.99
N ASP A 179 -2.34 -17.81 -10.09
CA ASP A 179 -1.73 -17.17 -11.27
C ASP A 179 -2.69 -16.22 -12.01
N GLN A 180 -4.01 -16.41 -11.88
CA GLN A 180 -5.01 -15.53 -12.50
C GLN A 180 -5.00 -14.12 -11.93
N PHE A 181 -4.66 -13.95 -10.65
CA PHE A 181 -4.77 -12.68 -9.93
C PHE A 181 -3.40 -12.15 -9.50
N ILE A 182 -3.29 -10.83 -9.31
CA ILE A 182 -2.12 -10.21 -8.68
C ILE A 182 -1.91 -10.76 -7.26
N ALA A 183 -0.67 -10.75 -6.77
CA ALA A 183 -0.28 -11.37 -5.51
C ALA A 183 -1.16 -10.94 -4.33
N GLN A 184 -1.41 -9.64 -4.20
CA GLN A 184 -2.28 -9.06 -3.16
C GLN A 184 -3.71 -9.63 -3.21
N VAL A 185 -4.28 -9.79 -4.40
CA VAL A 185 -5.66 -10.28 -4.58
C VAL A 185 -5.73 -11.79 -4.40
N ALA A 186 -4.75 -12.54 -4.90
CA ALA A 186 -4.64 -13.98 -4.66
C ALA A 186 -4.55 -14.28 -3.15
N LEU A 187 -3.79 -13.48 -2.39
CA LEU A 187 -3.68 -13.59 -0.95
C LEU A 187 -5.03 -13.35 -0.25
N LEU A 188 -5.70 -12.24 -0.62
CA LEU A 188 -7.05 -11.94 -0.10
C LEU A 188 -8.02 -13.08 -0.41
N GLY A 189 -7.93 -13.67 -1.60
CA GLY A 189 -8.75 -14.80 -2.02
C GLY A 189 -8.57 -16.06 -1.17
N ILE A 190 -7.33 -16.45 -0.85
CA ILE A 190 -7.07 -17.56 0.09
C ILE A 190 -7.67 -17.25 1.48
N GLN A 191 -7.60 -16.00 1.94
CA GLN A 191 -8.20 -15.58 3.20
C GLN A 191 -9.74 -15.61 3.18
N LEU A 192 -10.36 -15.24 2.05
CA LEU A 192 -11.79 -15.34 1.82
C LEU A 192 -12.26 -16.80 1.87
N ILE A 193 -11.56 -17.70 1.15
CA ILE A 193 -11.86 -19.14 1.13
C ILE A 193 -11.80 -19.70 2.55
N TRP A 194 -10.71 -19.42 3.28
CA TRP A 194 -10.55 -19.92 4.64
C TRP A 194 -11.66 -19.41 5.57
N THR A 195 -11.95 -18.12 5.55
CA THR A 195 -12.97 -17.51 6.42
C THR A 195 -14.35 -18.11 6.16
N ASN A 196 -14.77 -18.16 4.89
CA ASN A 196 -16.09 -18.63 4.51
C ASN A 196 -16.28 -20.13 4.81
N ASP A 197 -15.32 -20.95 4.39
CA ASP A 197 -15.42 -22.40 4.57
C ASP A 197 -15.36 -22.79 6.04
N PHE A 198 -14.52 -22.10 6.84
CA PHE A 198 -14.45 -22.38 8.26
C PHE A 198 -15.71 -21.91 9.00
N GLN A 199 -16.23 -20.72 8.71
CA GLN A 199 -17.47 -20.26 9.32
C GLN A 199 -18.66 -21.17 8.96
N GLN A 200 -18.73 -21.64 7.70
CA GLN A 200 -19.73 -22.61 7.28
C GLN A 200 -19.57 -23.94 8.05
N ALA A 201 -18.34 -24.44 8.19
CA ALA A 201 -18.07 -25.65 8.96
C ALA A 201 -18.47 -25.51 10.44
N LEU A 202 -18.15 -24.38 11.08
CA LEU A 202 -18.57 -24.08 12.45
C LEU A 202 -20.09 -24.08 12.58
N SER A 203 -20.79 -23.37 11.69
CA SER A 203 -22.25 -23.30 11.72
C SER A 203 -22.89 -24.68 11.53
N ARG A 204 -22.44 -25.48 10.56
CA ARG A 204 -22.99 -26.81 10.28
C ARG A 204 -22.67 -27.82 11.39
N THR A 205 -21.45 -27.79 11.94
CA THR A 205 -21.09 -28.69 13.05
C THR A 205 -21.88 -28.37 14.31
N LEU A 206 -22.08 -27.09 14.64
CA LEU A 206 -22.70 -26.68 15.90
C LEU A 206 -24.24 -26.65 15.84
N LYS A 207 -24.83 -26.15 14.73
CA LYS A 207 -26.28 -26.03 14.57
C LYS A 207 -26.92 -27.27 13.94
N GLU A 208 -26.33 -27.76 12.86
CA GLU A 208 -26.87 -28.91 12.09
C GLU A 208 -26.34 -30.26 12.59
N ARG A 209 -25.38 -30.25 13.52
CA ARG A 209 -24.71 -31.43 14.08
C ARG A 209 -24.01 -32.32 13.05
N ASP A 210 -23.56 -31.74 11.94
CA ASP A 210 -22.73 -32.43 10.96
C ASP A 210 -21.32 -32.68 11.52
N LYS A 211 -21.03 -33.95 11.82
CA LYS A 211 -19.75 -34.39 12.39
C LYS A 211 -18.64 -34.51 11.33
N THR A 212 -18.98 -34.47 10.05
CA THR A 212 -18.05 -34.74 8.94
C THR A 212 -17.51 -33.48 8.29
N ILE A 213 -18.27 -32.38 8.29
CA ILE A 213 -17.92 -31.12 7.62
C ILE A 213 -16.56 -30.54 8.05
N MET A 214 -16.24 -30.57 9.35
CA MET A 214 -14.92 -30.12 9.84
C MET A 214 -13.77 -30.94 9.24
N THR A 215 -13.95 -32.26 9.11
CA THR A 215 -12.95 -33.14 8.53
C THR A 215 -12.80 -32.90 7.03
N GLN A 216 -13.90 -32.66 6.32
CA GLN A 216 -13.89 -32.32 4.89
C GLN A 216 -13.21 -30.97 4.64
N THR A 217 -13.52 -29.96 5.46
CA THR A 217 -12.90 -28.63 5.41
C THR A 217 -11.39 -28.70 5.67
N ASN A 218 -10.98 -29.48 6.68
CA ASN A 218 -9.56 -29.72 6.96
C ASN A 218 -8.84 -30.41 5.79
N LYS A 219 -9.50 -31.34 5.09
CA LYS A 219 -8.96 -31.96 3.87
C LYS A 219 -8.79 -30.93 2.76
N LYS A 220 -9.78 -30.05 2.54
CA LYS A 220 -9.68 -28.97 1.55
C LYS A 220 -8.51 -28.03 1.85
N PHE A 221 -8.37 -27.55 3.09
CA PHE A 221 -7.23 -26.71 3.49
C PHE A 221 -5.90 -27.46 3.40
N SER A 222 -5.89 -28.76 3.66
CA SER A 222 -4.68 -29.57 3.46
C SER A 222 -4.29 -29.69 1.99
N GLN A 223 -5.28 -29.83 1.08
CA GLN A 223 -5.04 -29.84 -0.35
C GLN A 223 -4.50 -28.49 -0.85
N ILE A 224 -5.11 -27.37 -0.43
CA ILE A 224 -4.62 -26.02 -0.78
C ILE A 224 -3.16 -25.86 -0.38
N MET A 225 -2.81 -26.24 0.86
CA MET A 225 -1.43 -26.20 1.33
C MET A 225 -0.49 -27.05 0.49
N SER A 226 -0.87 -28.29 0.18
CA SER A 226 -0.06 -29.20 -0.62
C SER A 226 0.17 -28.66 -2.04
N ASP A 227 -0.85 -28.09 -2.66
CA ASP A 227 -0.75 -27.49 -3.99
C ASP A 227 0.17 -26.26 -3.98
N LEU A 228 0.04 -25.38 -2.98
CA LEU A 228 0.92 -24.21 -2.84
C LEU A 228 2.38 -24.62 -2.63
N ILE A 229 2.66 -25.59 -1.75
CA ILE A 229 4.03 -26.13 -1.55
C ILE A 229 4.56 -26.74 -2.83
N ALA A 230 3.74 -27.51 -3.55
CA ALA A 230 4.16 -28.17 -4.78
C ALA A 230 4.62 -27.16 -5.84
N VAL A 231 3.99 -25.98 -5.90
CA VAL A 231 4.45 -24.89 -6.78
C VAL A 231 5.77 -24.29 -6.29
N CYS A 232 5.94 -24.04 -4.99
CA CYS A 232 7.21 -23.51 -4.46
C CYS A 232 8.43 -24.43 -4.73
N LEU A 233 8.21 -25.74 -4.87
CA LEU A 233 9.25 -26.71 -5.19
C LEU A 233 9.62 -26.74 -6.68
N GLN A 234 8.90 -26.03 -7.54
CA GLN A 234 9.21 -25.90 -8.97
C GLN A 234 10.37 -24.91 -9.17
N GLY A 235 11.28 -25.23 -10.08
CA GLY A 235 12.53 -24.48 -10.29
C GLY A 235 12.41 -23.24 -11.19
N ASP A 236 11.28 -23.03 -11.84
CA ASP A 236 11.08 -22.06 -12.93
C ASP A 236 10.27 -20.81 -12.55
N LEU A 237 10.03 -20.59 -11.25
CA LEU A 237 9.32 -19.41 -10.77
C LEU A 237 10.14 -18.12 -10.91
N THR A 238 9.48 -17.04 -11.36
CA THR A 238 10.08 -15.70 -11.33
C THR A 238 10.26 -15.23 -9.88
N GLN A 239 11.05 -14.17 -9.67
CA GLN A 239 11.26 -13.60 -8.33
C GLN A 239 9.93 -13.21 -7.66
N LEU A 240 9.04 -12.53 -8.40
CA LEU A 240 7.73 -12.12 -7.88
C LEU A 240 6.80 -13.32 -7.63
N ASP A 241 6.79 -14.30 -8.54
CA ASP A 241 5.96 -15.50 -8.33
C ASP A 241 6.42 -16.28 -7.10
N ARG A 242 7.74 -16.40 -6.90
CA ARG A 242 8.28 -17.05 -5.71
C ARG A 242 7.83 -16.33 -4.43
N THR A 243 8.02 -15.01 -4.35
CA THR A 243 7.56 -14.21 -3.19
C THR A 243 6.06 -14.34 -2.98
N LYS A 244 5.26 -14.36 -4.06
CA LYS A 244 3.81 -14.55 -4.01
C LYS A 244 3.45 -15.90 -3.39
N TYR A 245 3.98 -17.01 -3.92
CA TYR A 245 3.67 -18.34 -3.41
C TYR A 245 4.19 -18.58 -1.99
N GLU A 246 5.39 -18.10 -1.64
CA GLU A 246 5.90 -18.15 -0.26
C GLU A 246 5.01 -17.37 0.71
N THR A 247 4.48 -16.23 0.27
CA THR A 247 3.53 -15.43 1.04
C THR A 247 2.20 -16.15 1.24
N LEU A 248 1.64 -16.76 0.19
CA LEU A 248 0.42 -17.57 0.28
C LEU A 248 0.59 -18.75 1.23
N VAL A 249 1.73 -19.45 1.13
CA VAL A 249 2.12 -20.55 2.02
C VAL A 249 2.17 -20.07 3.48
N THR A 250 2.88 -18.97 3.74
CA THR A 250 3.07 -18.43 5.10
C THR A 250 1.74 -18.14 5.78
N ILE A 251 0.82 -17.46 5.10
CA ILE A 251 -0.50 -17.13 5.65
C ILE A 251 -1.37 -18.38 5.79
N HIS A 252 -1.31 -19.31 4.84
CA HIS A 252 -2.15 -20.50 4.90
C HIS A 252 -1.70 -21.51 5.97
N VAL A 253 -0.40 -21.57 6.31
CA VAL A 253 0.09 -22.34 7.47
C VAL A 253 -0.57 -21.86 8.75
N HIS A 254 -0.50 -20.54 9.00
CA HIS A 254 -1.09 -19.92 10.17
C HIS A 254 -2.60 -20.20 10.26
N GLN A 255 -3.33 -20.03 9.16
CA GLN A 255 -4.76 -20.34 9.06
C GLN A 255 -5.10 -21.81 9.38
N LYS A 256 -4.26 -22.76 8.96
CA LYS A 256 -4.45 -24.18 9.29
C LYS A 256 -4.21 -24.46 10.76
N ASP A 257 -3.26 -23.78 11.39
CA ASP A 257 -3.01 -23.94 12.82
C ASP A 257 -4.14 -23.34 13.66
N LEU A 258 -4.66 -22.16 13.29
CA LEU A 258 -5.89 -21.60 13.87
C LEU A 258 -7.09 -22.53 13.70
N PHE A 259 -7.25 -23.13 12.51
CA PHE A 259 -8.32 -24.08 12.26
C PHE A 259 -8.26 -25.28 13.22
N LYS A 260 -7.07 -25.87 13.42
CA LYS A 260 -6.88 -26.98 14.37
C LYS A 260 -7.13 -26.56 15.81
N GLU A 261 -6.66 -25.38 16.22
CA GLU A 261 -6.86 -24.85 17.57
C GLU A 261 -8.35 -24.69 17.88
N VAL A 262 -9.08 -23.95 17.04
CA VAL A 262 -10.51 -23.69 17.21
C VAL A 262 -11.31 -24.99 17.08
N TRP A 263 -10.96 -25.89 16.16
CA TRP A 263 -11.61 -27.20 16.08
C TRP A 263 -11.38 -28.04 17.35
N GLY A 264 -10.19 -27.99 17.95
CA GLY A 264 -9.90 -28.59 19.24
C GLY A 264 -10.82 -28.05 20.33
N LYS A 265 -11.01 -26.74 20.39
CA LYS A 265 -11.91 -26.07 21.35
C LYS A 265 -13.38 -26.42 21.14
N VAL A 266 -13.82 -26.57 19.88
CA VAL A 266 -15.16 -27.10 19.56
C VAL A 266 -15.34 -28.51 20.15
N ARG A 267 -14.35 -29.39 20.02
CA ARG A 267 -14.42 -30.75 20.59
C ARG A 267 -14.42 -30.75 22.13
N MET A 268 -13.80 -29.76 22.75
CA MET A 268 -13.80 -29.53 24.20
C MET A 268 -15.05 -28.78 24.71
N ASN A 269 -16.01 -28.49 23.83
CA ASN A 269 -17.23 -27.74 24.12
C ASN A 269 -16.99 -26.29 24.63
N GLN A 270 -15.83 -25.72 24.27
CA GLN A 270 -15.41 -24.35 24.59
C GLN A 270 -15.82 -23.34 23.51
N VAL A 271 -16.23 -23.82 22.33
CA VAL A 271 -16.78 -23.01 21.24
C VAL A 271 -18.14 -23.59 20.90
N GLN A 272 -19.19 -22.82 21.15
CA GLN A 272 -20.58 -23.31 21.04
C GLN A 272 -21.37 -22.67 19.91
N ASP A 273 -20.93 -21.54 19.38
CA ASP A 273 -21.53 -20.93 18.18
C ASP A 273 -20.49 -20.16 17.35
N ALA A 274 -20.94 -19.64 16.20
CA ALA A 274 -20.12 -18.82 15.30
C ALA A 274 -19.96 -17.36 15.77
N ASN A 275 -20.50 -17.00 16.93
CA ASN A 275 -20.32 -15.72 17.60
C ASN A 275 -19.40 -15.87 18.83
N ASP A 276 -18.82 -17.04 19.04
CA ASP A 276 -17.91 -17.30 20.14
C ASP A 276 -16.63 -16.47 19.96
N PHE A 277 -16.16 -15.87 21.06
CA PHE A 277 -14.98 -15.01 21.06
C PHE A 277 -13.74 -15.71 20.50
N GLU A 278 -13.60 -17.02 20.68
CA GLU A 278 -12.45 -17.76 20.15
C GLU A 278 -12.39 -17.78 18.62
N TRP A 279 -13.54 -17.74 17.97
CA TRP A 279 -13.64 -17.51 16.52
C TRP A 279 -13.59 -16.01 16.20
N LEU A 280 -14.34 -15.19 16.96
CA LEU A 280 -14.48 -13.76 16.68
C LEU A 280 -13.17 -12.98 16.86
N LYS A 281 -12.23 -13.42 17.70
CA LYS A 281 -10.94 -12.74 17.86
C LYS A 281 -9.98 -12.92 16.68
N GLN A 282 -10.23 -13.90 15.80
CA GLN A 282 -9.38 -14.15 14.63
C GLN A 282 -9.60 -13.09 13.55
N THR A 283 -8.60 -12.87 12.70
CA THR A 283 -8.75 -12.02 11.51
C THR A 283 -9.57 -12.75 10.45
N ARG A 284 -10.74 -12.22 10.13
CA ARG A 284 -11.68 -12.78 9.15
C ARG A 284 -11.83 -11.84 7.98
N VAL A 285 -11.86 -12.38 6.78
CA VAL A 285 -12.05 -11.60 5.55
C VAL A 285 -13.35 -12.03 4.88
N TYR A 286 -14.19 -11.07 4.57
CA TYR A 286 -15.47 -11.29 3.91
C TYR A 286 -15.57 -10.47 2.64
N TRP A 287 -16.23 -11.03 1.63
CA TRP A 287 -16.75 -10.24 0.52
C TRP A 287 -18.23 -9.97 0.77
N LYS A 288 -18.61 -8.69 0.89
CA LYS A 288 -19.99 -8.25 1.05
C LYS A 288 -20.56 -7.93 -0.33
N SER A 289 -21.42 -8.80 -0.84
CA SER A 289 -21.99 -8.67 -2.19
C SER A 289 -22.92 -7.46 -2.32
N GLU A 290 -23.56 -7.03 -1.23
CA GLU A 290 -24.50 -5.91 -1.22
C GLU A 290 -23.80 -4.56 -1.42
N THR A 291 -22.62 -4.41 -0.83
CA THR A 291 -21.81 -3.18 -0.92
C THR A 291 -20.66 -3.33 -1.92
N GLU A 292 -20.47 -4.52 -2.49
CA GLU A 292 -19.32 -4.91 -3.32
C GLU A 292 -17.97 -4.56 -2.66
N HIS A 293 -17.85 -4.80 -1.36
CA HIS A 293 -16.65 -4.50 -0.58
C HIS A 293 -16.07 -5.72 0.11
N ALA A 294 -14.74 -5.77 0.17
CA ALA A 294 -14.02 -6.67 1.06
C ALA A 294 -13.99 -6.02 2.45
N VAL A 295 -14.37 -6.79 3.47
CA VAL A 295 -14.41 -6.36 4.86
C VAL A 295 -13.50 -7.27 5.67
N ILE A 296 -12.56 -6.68 6.38
CA ILE A 296 -11.70 -7.36 7.35
C ILE A 296 -12.33 -7.16 8.72
N SER A 297 -12.74 -8.25 9.36
CA SER A 297 -13.35 -8.25 10.68
C SER A 297 -12.39 -8.85 11.71
N ILE A 298 -12.16 -8.13 12.81
CA ILE A 298 -11.42 -8.62 13.97
C ILE A 298 -12.23 -8.26 15.22
N ALA A 299 -12.61 -9.29 15.99
CA ALA A 299 -13.61 -9.18 17.05
C ALA A 299 -14.91 -8.54 16.52
N ASP A 300 -15.27 -7.39 17.05
CA ASP A 300 -16.45 -6.58 16.75
C ASP A 300 -16.15 -5.38 15.83
N ILE A 301 -14.90 -5.22 15.37
CA ILE A 301 -14.50 -4.13 14.47
C ILE A 301 -14.41 -4.63 13.03
N ASP A 302 -15.09 -3.92 12.15
CA ASP A 302 -15.08 -4.13 10.71
C ASP A 302 -14.31 -3.00 10.00
N PHE A 303 -13.30 -3.37 9.21
CA PHE A 303 -12.56 -2.47 8.34
C PHE A 303 -12.93 -2.72 6.88
N VAL A 304 -13.35 -1.69 6.16
CA VAL A 304 -13.47 -1.76 4.71
C VAL A 304 -12.07 -1.76 4.12
N TYR A 305 -11.77 -2.72 3.25
CA TYR A 305 -10.48 -2.79 2.58
C TYR A 305 -10.24 -1.53 1.74
N SER A 306 -9.07 -0.90 1.86
CA SER A 306 -8.78 0.38 1.21
C SER A 306 -8.45 0.27 -0.28
N TYR A 307 -8.14 -0.93 -0.76
CA TYR A 307 -7.74 -1.21 -2.16
C TYR A 307 -6.52 -0.44 -2.67
N GLU A 308 -5.66 0.04 -1.77
CA GLU A 308 -4.33 0.53 -2.16
C GLU A 308 -3.56 -0.62 -2.83
N TYR A 309 -2.91 -0.36 -3.96
CA TYR A 309 -2.04 -1.38 -4.56
C TYR A 309 -0.73 -1.45 -3.79
N LEU A 310 -0.50 -2.58 -3.13
CA LEU A 310 0.67 -2.83 -2.28
C LEU A 310 1.68 -3.79 -2.92
N GLY A 311 1.46 -4.19 -4.17
CA GLY A 311 2.33 -5.10 -4.90
C GLY A 311 2.49 -6.48 -4.25
N CYS A 312 3.52 -7.19 -4.67
CA CYS A 312 3.90 -8.47 -4.09
C CYS A 312 4.96 -8.27 -3.01
N LYS A 313 4.53 -8.27 -1.75
CA LYS A 313 5.39 -8.10 -0.56
C LYS A 313 5.48 -9.39 0.24
N GLU A 314 6.64 -9.61 0.86
CA GLU A 314 6.82 -10.65 1.85
C GLU A 314 5.94 -10.38 3.08
N ARG A 315 5.41 -11.45 3.68
CA ARG A 315 4.59 -11.40 4.89
C ARG A 315 5.37 -11.90 6.10
N LEU A 316 5.09 -11.31 7.26
CA LEU A 316 5.61 -11.82 8.53
C LEU A 316 4.98 -13.18 8.83
N VAL A 317 5.75 -14.11 9.41
CA VAL A 317 5.18 -15.31 10.01
C VAL A 317 4.31 -14.90 11.21
N ILE A 318 3.01 -15.19 11.13
CA ILE A 318 2.05 -14.83 12.18
C ILE A 318 2.16 -15.82 13.34
N THR A 319 2.31 -15.28 14.54
CA THR A 319 2.35 -16.02 15.81
C THR A 319 1.18 -15.61 16.70
N SER A 320 0.92 -16.37 17.76
CA SER A 320 -0.10 -16.00 18.76
C SER A 320 0.17 -14.65 19.43
N LEU A 321 1.40 -14.13 19.41
CA LEU A 321 1.71 -12.78 19.87
C LEU A 321 1.27 -11.74 18.85
N THR A 322 1.56 -11.98 17.57
CA THR A 322 1.13 -11.15 16.44
C THR A 322 -0.40 -11.01 16.41
N ASP A 323 -1.15 -12.10 16.58
CA ASP A 323 -2.62 -12.07 16.63
C ASP A 323 -3.16 -11.18 17.74
N ARG A 324 -2.53 -11.23 18.94
CA ARG A 324 -2.92 -10.35 20.05
C ARG A 324 -2.63 -8.88 19.73
N CYS A 325 -1.55 -8.61 19.00
CA CYS A 325 -1.27 -7.27 18.52
C CYS A 325 -2.34 -6.80 17.52
N TYR A 326 -2.76 -7.64 16.56
CA TYR A 326 -3.84 -7.30 15.62
C TYR A 326 -5.16 -7.03 16.34
N LEU A 327 -5.50 -7.86 17.33
CA LEU A 327 -6.68 -7.65 18.15
C LEU A 327 -6.61 -6.33 18.93
N THR A 328 -5.49 -6.04 19.59
CA THR A 328 -5.37 -4.82 20.40
C THR A 328 -5.36 -3.56 19.52
N GLN A 329 -4.65 -3.61 18.38
CA GLN A 329 -4.56 -2.49 17.44
C GLN A 329 -5.89 -2.25 16.74
N SER A 330 -6.64 -3.29 16.37
CA SER A 330 -7.97 -3.13 15.75
C SER A 330 -8.96 -2.48 16.69
N GLN A 331 -8.96 -2.87 17.97
CA GLN A 331 -9.78 -2.21 18.99
C GLN A 331 -9.39 -0.74 19.17
N ALA A 332 -8.09 -0.44 19.27
CA ALA A 332 -7.62 0.93 19.38
C ALA A 332 -8.05 1.77 18.16
N LEU A 333 -7.86 1.26 16.94
CA LEU A 333 -8.27 1.92 15.70
C LEU A 333 -9.78 2.11 15.62
N GLY A 334 -10.57 1.11 16.01
CA GLY A 334 -12.04 1.20 16.08
C GLY A 334 -12.53 2.27 17.06
N MET A 335 -11.73 2.59 18.08
CA MET A 335 -11.98 3.68 19.04
C MET A 335 -11.32 5.00 18.64
N PHE A 336 -10.74 5.11 17.44
CA PHE A 336 -9.98 6.27 16.97
C PHE A 336 -8.74 6.60 17.85
N PHE A 337 -8.19 5.60 18.51
CA PHE A 337 -6.92 5.69 19.24
C PHE A 337 -5.76 5.13 18.42
N GLY A 338 -4.55 5.63 18.71
CA GLY A 338 -3.31 5.04 18.19
C GLY A 338 -2.92 3.77 18.96
N GLY A 339 -2.23 2.85 18.29
CA GLY A 339 -1.60 1.70 18.93
C GLY A 339 -0.11 1.95 19.18
N ALA A 340 0.39 1.63 20.39
CA ALA A 340 1.81 1.69 20.72
C ALA A 340 2.31 0.31 21.20
N PRO A 341 2.65 -0.62 20.29
CA PRO A 341 3.24 -1.91 20.67
C PRO A 341 4.57 -1.70 21.39
N ALA A 342 4.68 -2.21 22.62
CA ALA A 342 5.88 -2.09 23.44
C ALA A 342 6.63 -3.43 23.54
N GLY A 343 7.95 -3.38 23.46
CA GLY A 343 8.82 -4.56 23.56
C GLY A 343 10.27 -4.27 23.12
N PRO A 344 11.22 -5.18 23.41
CA PRO A 344 12.64 -5.01 23.09
C PRO A 344 12.92 -4.73 21.61
N ALA A 345 14.10 -4.21 21.28
CA ALA A 345 14.52 -4.03 19.88
C ALA A 345 14.56 -5.38 19.15
N GLY A 346 14.16 -5.41 17.88
CA GLY A 346 14.18 -6.62 17.04
C GLY A 346 13.03 -7.61 17.25
N THR A 347 12.03 -7.31 18.10
CA THR A 347 10.89 -8.23 18.34
C THR A 347 9.72 -8.07 17.35
N GLY A 348 9.97 -7.54 16.15
CA GLY A 348 8.96 -7.46 15.08
C GLY A 348 7.81 -6.45 15.30
N LYS A 349 7.98 -5.46 16.18
CA LYS A 349 6.91 -4.49 16.54
C LYS A 349 6.44 -3.64 15.36
N THR A 350 7.38 -3.12 14.60
CA THR A 350 7.12 -2.26 13.44
C THR A 350 6.54 -3.08 12.31
N GLU A 351 7.09 -4.27 12.11
CA GLU A 351 6.74 -5.24 11.08
C GLU A 351 5.33 -5.78 11.31
N THR A 352 4.96 -6.05 12.56
CA THR A 352 3.58 -6.44 12.93
C THR A 352 2.59 -5.32 12.58
N THR A 353 2.90 -4.07 12.91
CA THR A 353 2.03 -2.93 12.58
C THR A 353 1.91 -2.72 11.06
N LYS A 354 3.02 -2.92 10.33
CA LYS A 354 3.05 -2.85 8.85
C LYS A 354 2.28 -3.99 8.19
N ASP A 355 2.27 -5.18 8.79
CA ASP A 355 1.56 -6.33 8.23
C ASP A 355 0.04 -6.21 8.42
N MET A 356 -0.39 -5.59 9.53
CA MET A 356 -1.80 -5.31 9.80
C MET A 356 -2.39 -4.22 8.90
N GLY A 357 -1.62 -3.15 8.63
CA GLY A 357 -2.01 -2.05 7.74
C GLY A 357 -2.06 -2.50 6.29
#